data_AF-A0AAF0ETG5-F1
#
_entry.id   AF-A0AAF0ETG5-F1
#
_cell.length_a   1.000
_cell.length_b   1.000
_cell.length_c   1.000
_cell.angle_alpha   90.00
_cell.angle_beta   90.00
_cell.angle_gamma   90.00
#
_symmetry.space_group_name_H-M   'P 1'
#
loop_
_entity.id
_entity.type
_entity.pdbx_description
1 polymer ?
#
loop_
_entity_poly.entity_id
_entity_poly.type
_entity_poly.pdbx_seq_one_letter_code
_entity_poly.pdbx_strand_id
1 'polypeptide(L)'
;MRPSTVVHSGMPTGHKWIGWWGAFGGPTQKGIKSYAVSPFQQNPFAGVIQGYFFHGFRRAVAQLPYVGVPFALGYFIYTWGNKESEYVNSKAGHLAHGGEH
;
A
#
# COMPACT_ATOMS: atom_id res chain seq x y z
N MET A 1 13.06 -9.24 58.91
CA MET A 1 12.25 -9.54 57.71
C MET A 1 13.20 -9.72 56.54
N ARG A 2 13.19 -10.87 55.86
CA ARG A 2 13.92 -11.06 54.60
C ARG A 2 13.04 -10.48 53.48
N PRO A 3 13.55 -9.58 52.61
CA PRO A 3 12.77 -9.13 51.47
C PRO A 3 12.46 -10.34 50.59
N SER A 4 11.18 -10.56 50.29
CA SER A 4 10.77 -11.57 49.31
C SER A 4 11.28 -11.13 47.93
N THR A 5 11.94 -12.05 47.23
CA THR A 5 12.35 -11.86 45.85
C THR A 5 11.13 -11.62 44.97
N VAL A 6 11.19 -10.66 44.05
CA VAL A 6 10.13 -10.39 43.07
C VAL A 6 9.89 -11.66 42.26
N VAL A 7 8.70 -12.25 42.40
CA VAL A 7 8.30 -13.42 41.60
C VAL A 7 7.92 -12.92 40.22
N HIS A 8 8.81 -13.13 39.24
CA HIS A 8 8.47 -12.97 37.83
C HIS A 8 7.64 -14.19 37.39
N SER A 9 6.36 -13.97 37.11
CA SER A 9 5.37 -15.03 36.86
C SER A 9 5.41 -15.67 35.47
N GLY A 10 6.39 -15.33 34.61
CA GLY A 10 6.45 -15.80 33.22
C GLY A 10 7.74 -16.52 32.87
N MET A 11 7.65 -17.53 32.00
CA MET A 11 8.81 -18.18 31.40
C MET A 11 9.56 -17.20 30.48
N PRO A 12 10.91 -17.24 30.43
CA PRO A 12 11.69 -16.38 29.54
C PRO A 12 11.22 -16.52 28.09
N THR A 13 10.89 -15.40 27.44
CA THR A 13 10.55 -15.38 26.02
C THR A 13 11.79 -15.05 25.20
N GLY A 14 11.95 -15.69 24.04
CA GLY A 14 13.11 -15.49 23.16
C GLY A 14 13.25 -14.07 22.61
N HIS A 15 14.34 -13.84 21.86
CA HIS A 15 14.64 -12.53 21.26
C HIS A 15 13.51 -12.06 20.33
N LYS A 16 13.18 -10.75 20.43
CA LYS A 16 12.17 -10.08 19.61
C LYS A 16 12.75 -8.79 19.04
N TRP A 17 12.29 -8.42 17.84
CA TRP A 17 12.69 -7.18 17.16
C TRP A 17 11.91 -5.95 17.65
N ILE A 18 10.91 -6.14 18.50
CA ILE A 18 10.10 -5.06 19.08
C ILE A 18 9.81 -5.38 20.56
N GLY A 19 10.02 -4.39 21.43
CA GLY A 19 9.69 -4.47 22.85
C GLY A 19 8.44 -3.67 23.22
N TRP A 20 8.44 -3.06 24.40
CA TRP A 20 7.32 -2.26 24.93
C TRP A 20 7.69 -0.79 25.10
N TRP A 21 6.75 0.05 25.55
CA TRP A 21 7.02 1.43 25.95
C TRP A 21 8.21 1.49 26.93
N GLY A 22 9.21 2.29 26.59
CA GLY A 22 10.47 2.41 27.34
C GLY A 22 11.59 1.46 26.90
N ALA A 23 11.29 0.41 26.11
CA ALA A 23 12.28 -0.56 25.64
C ALA A 23 11.91 -1.10 24.24
N PHE A 24 11.65 -0.21 23.28
CA PHE A 24 11.18 -0.60 21.93
C PHE A 24 12.16 -1.45 21.11
N GLY A 25 13.46 -1.43 21.43
CA GLY A 25 14.50 -2.15 20.68
C GLY A 25 15.11 -1.36 19.52
N GLY A 26 14.78 -0.07 19.38
CA GLY A 26 15.42 0.84 18.43
C GLY A 26 16.80 1.33 18.90
N PRO A 27 17.55 2.03 18.02
CA PRO A 27 18.82 2.66 18.39
C PRO A 27 18.62 3.74 19.46
N THR A 28 19.68 4.02 20.22
CA THR A 28 19.68 5.10 21.21
C THR A 28 19.54 6.45 20.52
N GLN A 29 18.58 7.26 20.97
CA GLN A 29 18.32 8.60 20.41
C GLN A 29 18.70 9.65 21.44
N LYS A 30 19.52 10.63 21.05
CA LYS A 30 19.93 11.77 21.89
C LYS A 30 19.95 13.04 21.04
N GLY A 31 19.41 14.13 21.59
CA GLY A 31 19.46 15.46 20.96
C GLY A 31 18.27 15.80 20.03
N ILE A 32 17.35 14.87 19.79
CA ILE A 32 16.14 15.13 19.00
C ILE A 32 15.06 15.73 19.93
N LYS A 33 14.54 16.90 19.56
CA LYS A 33 13.45 17.58 20.28
C LYS A 33 12.21 17.63 19.39
N SER A 34 11.11 17.08 19.87
CA SER A 34 9.83 17.06 19.16
C SER A 34 8.85 18.03 19.81
N TYR A 35 8.17 18.83 19.01
CA TYR A 35 7.16 19.79 19.45
C TYR A 35 5.83 19.47 18.79
N ALA A 36 4.74 19.64 19.54
CA ALA A 36 3.39 19.44 19.05
C ALA A 36 2.46 20.50 19.65
N VAL A 37 1.41 20.86 18.93
CA VAL A 37 0.34 21.76 19.39
C VAL A 37 -0.91 20.92 19.67
N SER A 38 -1.67 21.26 20.73
CA SER A 38 -2.90 20.55 21.05
C SER A 38 -3.87 20.56 19.85
N PRO A 39 -4.52 19.43 19.51
CA PRO A 39 -5.47 19.39 18.41
C PRO A 39 -6.67 20.32 18.63
N PHE A 40 -7.04 20.62 19.87
CA PHE A 40 -8.10 21.58 20.20
C PHE A 40 -7.71 23.04 19.94
N GLN A 41 -6.44 23.31 19.67
CA GLN A 41 -5.92 24.64 19.32
C GLN A 41 -5.66 24.79 17.82
N GLN A 42 -5.90 23.73 17.03
CA GLN A 42 -5.70 23.73 15.58
C GLN A 42 -7.04 23.64 14.86
N ASN A 43 -7.08 24.16 13.63
CA ASN A 43 -8.19 23.87 12.72
C ASN A 43 -7.89 22.53 12.00
N PRO A 44 -8.67 21.46 12.24
CA PRO A 44 -8.35 20.11 11.77
C PRO A 44 -8.36 19.96 10.24
N PHE A 45 -9.07 20.83 9.52
CA PHE A 45 -9.18 20.76 8.04
C PHE A 45 -8.48 21.92 7.33
N ALA A 46 -7.67 22.70 8.03
CA ALA A 46 -6.91 23.79 7.42
C ALA A 46 -6.07 23.27 6.25
N GLY A 47 -6.32 23.80 5.05
CA GLY A 47 -5.54 23.47 3.85
C GLY A 47 -5.80 22.09 3.25
N VAL A 48 -6.81 21.34 3.69
CA VAL A 48 -7.06 19.98 3.17
C VAL A 48 -7.38 19.97 1.68
N ILE A 49 -8.18 20.92 1.19
CA ILE A 49 -8.56 21.01 -0.23
C ILE A 49 -7.31 21.29 -1.08
N GLN A 50 -6.63 22.42 -0.84
CA GLN A 50 -5.41 22.78 -1.56
C GLN A 50 -4.30 21.72 -1.42
N GLY A 51 -4.13 21.16 -0.22
CA GLY A 51 -3.19 20.10 0.06
C GLY A 51 -3.48 18.84 -0.76
N TYR A 52 -4.71 18.34 -0.72
CA TYR A 52 -5.12 17.12 -1.39
C TYR A 52 -5.08 17.25 -2.91
N PHE A 53 -5.60 18.35 -3.47
CA PHE A 53 -5.60 18.54 -4.92
C PHE A 53 -4.19 18.56 -5.49
N PHE A 54 -3.30 19.43 -4.99
CA PHE A 54 -1.97 19.57 -5.59
C PHE A 54 -1.02 18.44 -5.17
N HIS A 55 -1.00 18.07 -3.89
CA HIS A 55 -0.06 17.06 -3.39
C HIS A 55 -0.56 15.64 -3.65
N GLY A 56 -1.87 15.42 -3.60
CA GLY A 56 -2.48 14.14 -3.96
C GLY A 56 -2.30 13.84 -5.45
N PHE A 57 -2.57 14.81 -6.33
CA PHE A 57 -2.33 14.65 -7.77
C PHE A 57 -0.86 14.32 -8.06
N ARG A 58 0.09 15.10 -7.49
CA ARG A 58 1.53 14.83 -7.66
C ARG A 58 1.92 13.42 -7.23
N ARG A 59 1.37 12.93 -6.11
CA ARG A 59 1.61 11.56 -5.62
C ARG A 59 1.00 10.50 -6.54
N ALA A 60 -0.21 10.73 -7.03
CA ALA A 60 -0.89 9.81 -7.94
C ALA A 60 -0.11 9.68 -9.27
N VAL A 61 0.26 10.81 -9.87
CA VAL A 61 1.02 10.83 -11.14
C VAL A 61 2.37 10.12 -11.03
N ALA A 62 3.06 10.25 -9.89
CA ALA A 62 4.31 9.54 -9.67
C ALA A 62 4.16 8.00 -9.65
N GLN A 63 2.97 7.49 -9.30
CA GLN A 63 2.66 6.06 -9.26
C GLN A 63 1.95 5.55 -10.52
N LEU A 64 1.44 6.45 -11.37
CA LEU A 64 0.74 6.10 -12.61
C LEU A 64 1.55 5.20 -13.55
N PRO A 65 2.89 5.31 -13.70
CA PRO A 65 3.61 4.38 -14.57
C PRO A 65 3.58 2.93 -14.06
N TYR A 66 3.67 2.73 -12.75
CA TYR A 66 3.71 1.39 -12.15
C TYR A 66 2.34 0.69 -12.18
N VAL A 67 1.26 1.47 -12.11
CA VAL A 67 -0.10 0.96 -12.05
C VAL A 67 -0.77 1.05 -13.42
N GLY A 68 -0.70 2.21 -14.07
CA GLY A 68 -1.34 2.49 -15.35
C GLY A 68 -0.81 1.67 -16.51
N VAL A 69 0.49 1.39 -16.59
CA VAL A 69 1.05 0.56 -17.67
C VAL A 69 0.50 -0.86 -17.65
N PRO A 70 0.55 -1.62 -16.53
CA PRO A 70 -0.02 -2.97 -16.52
C PRO A 70 -1.54 -2.97 -16.71
N PHE A 71 -2.28 -1.98 -16.19
CA PHE A 71 -3.72 -1.87 -16.44
C PHE A 71 -4.05 -1.61 -17.90
N ALA A 72 -3.35 -0.68 -18.55
CA ALA A 72 -3.54 -0.39 -19.97
C ALA A 72 -3.21 -1.62 -20.81
N LEU A 73 -2.09 -2.29 -20.54
CA LEU A 73 -1.69 -3.51 -21.24
C LEU A 73 -2.74 -4.62 -21.08
N GLY A 74 -3.19 -4.87 -19.85
CA GLY A 74 -4.22 -5.88 -19.58
C GLY A 74 -5.53 -5.56 -20.30
N TYR A 75 -5.95 -4.29 -20.32
CA TYR A 75 -7.15 -3.86 -21.02
C TYR A 75 -7.02 -4.04 -22.54
N PHE A 76 -5.86 -3.72 -23.13
CA PHE A 76 -5.63 -3.93 -24.56
C PHE A 76 -5.65 -5.42 -24.93
N ILE A 77 -5.00 -6.28 -24.15
CA ILE A 77 -5.02 -7.72 -24.37
C ILE A 77 -6.45 -8.27 -24.26
N TYR A 78 -7.19 -7.85 -23.23
CA TYR A 78 -8.57 -8.28 -23.01
C TYR A 78 -9.50 -7.86 -24.16
N THR A 79 -9.44 -6.60 -24.58
CA THR A 79 -10.30 -6.09 -25.66
C THR A 79 -9.96 -6.70 -27.01
N TRP A 80 -8.68 -6.97 -27.28
CA TRP A 80 -8.27 -7.72 -28.47
C TRP A 80 -8.78 -9.17 -28.41
N GLY A 81 -8.56 -9.86 -27.29
CA GLY A 81 -8.96 -11.25 -27.12
C GLY A 81 -10.47 -11.47 -27.27
N ASN A 82 -11.30 -10.57 -26.74
CA ASN A 82 -12.76 -10.65 -26.91
C ASN A 82 -13.17 -10.50 -28.37
N LYS A 83 -12.60 -9.52 -29.09
CA LYS A 83 -12.91 -9.29 -30.51
C LYS A 83 -12.50 -10.48 -31.37
N GLU A 84 -11.32 -11.03 -31.10
CA GLU A 84 -10.83 -12.21 -31.82
C GLU A 84 -11.69 -13.44 -31.53
N SER A 85 -12.06 -13.65 -30.26
CA SER A 85 -12.96 -14.74 -29.88
C SER A 85 -14.33 -14.63 -30.56
N GLU A 86 -14.91 -13.42 -30.63
CA GLU A 86 -16.16 -13.19 -31.35
C GLU A 86 -16.01 -13.41 -32.86
N TYR A 87 -14.89 -12.97 -33.46
CA TYR A 87 -14.62 -13.15 -34.89
C TYR A 87 -14.49 -14.64 -35.25
N VAL A 88 -13.66 -15.40 -34.53
CA VAL A 88 -13.43 -16.83 -34.78
C VAL A 88 -14.71 -17.65 -34.65
N ASN A 89 -15.59 -17.29 -33.69
CA ASN A 89 -16.90 -17.93 -33.51
C ASN A 89 -17.99 -17.37 -34.42
N SER A 90 -17.68 -16.41 -35.29
CA SER A 90 -18.62 -15.87 -36.27
C SER A 90 -18.65 -16.75 -37.53
N LYS A 91 -19.75 -16.66 -38.31
CA LYS A 91 -19.84 -17.35 -39.61
C LYS A 91 -18.70 -16.96 -40.57
N ALA A 92 -18.27 -15.69 -40.54
CA ALA A 92 -17.19 -15.20 -41.38
C ALA A 92 -15.83 -15.76 -40.94
N GLY A 93 -15.58 -15.86 -39.62
CA GLY A 93 -14.37 -16.48 -39.08
C GLY A 93 -14.31 -17.98 -39.34
N HIS A 94 -15.42 -18.69 -39.21
CA HIS A 94 -15.49 -20.11 -39.59
C HIS A 94 -15.23 -20.34 -41.09
N LEU A 95 -15.69 -19.43 -41.97
CA LEU A 95 -15.36 -19.51 -43.41
C LEU A 95 -13.87 -19.22 -43.69
N ALA A 96 -13.30 -18.23 -43.00
CA ALA A 96 -11.91 -17.82 -43.18
C ALA A 96 -10.92 -18.87 -42.63
N HIS A 97 -11.23 -19.52 -41.51
CA HIS A 97 -10.38 -20.56 -40.91
C HIS A 97 -10.72 -21.99 -41.37
N GLY A 98 -11.92 -22.23 -41.90
CA GLY A 98 -12.34 -23.54 -42.42
C GLY A 98 -11.82 -23.87 -43.82
N GLY A 99 -11.18 -22.91 -44.52
CA GLY A 99 -10.59 -23.09 -45.84
C GLY A 99 -9.13 -23.55 -45.85
N GLU A 100 -8.50 -23.77 -44.69
CA GLU A 100 -7.13 -24.27 -44.56
C GLU A 100 -7.05 -25.80 -44.31
N HIS A 101 -7.97 -26.56 -44.90
CA HIS A 101 -7.94 -28.03 -44.95
C HIS A 101 -8.00 -28.54 -46.38
#